data_AF-A0AAU9UBD2-F1
#
_entry.id   AF-A0AAU9UBD2-F1
#
_cell.length_a   1.000
_cell.length_b   1.000
_cell.length_c   1.000
_cell.angle_alpha   90.00
_cell.angle_beta   90.00
_cell.angle_gamma   90.00
#
_symmetry.space_group_name_H-M   'P 1'
#
loop_
_entity.id
_entity.type
_entity.pdbx_description
1 polymer ?
#
loop_
_entity_poly.entity_id
_entity_poly.type
_entity_poly.pdbx_seq_one_letter_code
_entity_poly.pdbx_strand_id
1 'polypeptide(L)'
;MTCEQKADDMEMVCDLLDKLVLRQLLLIEDKMRCELNIETSINNGCIHLAKSRYIMGQNSVSKERLPTESSAEFSASVTCDTILEDNIKQLKIKTETGSSVINPLNWFGVLVPQNLHKAKDIFKNSVNYVVECVNIQLQIIENINNIEALKKYKNIILNRST
;
A
#
# COMPACT_ATOMS: atom_id res chain seq x y z
N MET A 1 12.41 -42.85 15.09
CA MET A 1 12.98 -41.51 15.29
C MET A 1 13.60 -41.51 16.67
N THR A 2 14.91 -41.40 16.78
CA THR A 2 15.63 -41.37 18.06
C THR A 2 15.16 -40.16 18.87
N CYS A 3 15.09 -40.28 20.20
CA CYS A 3 14.66 -39.18 21.07
C CYS A 3 15.49 -37.90 20.89
N GLU A 4 16.76 -38.03 20.49
CA GLU A 4 17.64 -36.90 20.13
C GLU A 4 17.17 -36.13 18.90
N GLN A 5 16.76 -36.82 17.82
CA GLN A 5 16.27 -36.16 16.60
C GLN A 5 15.00 -35.34 16.86
N LYS A 6 14.15 -35.82 17.78
CA LYS A 6 12.88 -35.16 18.13
C LYS A 6 13.07 -33.91 18.99
N ALA A 7 14.09 -33.90 19.85
CA ALA A 7 14.44 -32.73 20.66
C ALA A 7 15.03 -31.61 19.78
N ASP A 8 15.90 -31.97 18.84
CA ASP A 8 16.51 -31.06 17.86
C ASP A 8 15.46 -30.44 16.92
N ASP A 9 14.52 -31.25 16.40
CA ASP A 9 13.40 -30.76 15.58
C ASP A 9 12.49 -29.78 16.36
N MET A 10 12.28 -30.01 17.66
CA MET A 10 11.43 -29.15 18.48
C MET A 10 12.12 -27.81 18.79
N GLU A 11 13.43 -27.82 19.07
CA GLU A 11 14.24 -26.62 19.29
C GLU A 11 14.28 -25.76 18.02
N MET A 12 14.56 -26.37 16.87
CA MET A 12 14.55 -25.68 15.57
C MET A 12 13.20 -25.01 15.26
N VAL A 13 12.08 -25.68 15.52
CA VAL A 13 10.74 -25.10 15.30
C VAL A 13 10.47 -23.93 16.23
N CYS A 14 10.93 -24.00 17.49
CA CYS A 14 10.78 -22.89 18.43
C CYS A 14 11.62 -21.68 18.00
N ASP A 15 12.88 -21.90 17.64
CA ASP A 15 13.78 -20.85 17.14
C ASP A 15 13.24 -20.17 15.88
N LEU A 16 12.71 -20.96 14.95
CA LEU A 16 12.13 -20.42 13.72
C LEU A 16 10.85 -19.63 14.01
N LEU A 17 10.01 -20.11 14.93
CA LEU A 17 8.81 -19.39 15.35
C LEU A 17 9.17 -18.04 15.99
N ASP A 18 10.17 -18.00 16.86
CA ASP A 18 10.63 -16.78 17.50
C ASP A 18 11.15 -15.78 16.46
N LYS A 19 11.94 -16.24 15.50
CA LYS A 19 12.42 -15.41 14.38
C LYS A 19 11.26 -14.84 13.55
N LEU A 20 10.25 -15.64 13.23
CA LEU A 20 9.08 -15.16 12.47
C LEU A 20 8.23 -14.18 13.26
N VAL A 21 8.08 -14.37 14.57
CA VAL A 21 7.35 -13.44 15.44
C VAL A 21 8.11 -12.11 15.55
N LEU A 22 9.43 -12.13 15.69
CA LEU A 22 10.24 -10.91 15.64
C LEU A 22 10.10 -10.20 14.28
N ARG A 23 10.17 -10.94 13.18
CA ARG A 23 9.91 -10.40 11.83
C ARG A 23 8.51 -9.81 11.73
N GLN A 24 7.51 -10.42 12.36
CA GLN A 24 6.14 -9.91 12.36
C GLN A 24 6.04 -8.55 13.03
N LEU A 25 6.71 -8.37 14.17
CA LEU A 25 6.75 -7.10 14.90
C LEU A 25 7.41 -6.00 14.07
N LEU A 26 8.53 -6.30 13.41
CA LEU A 26 9.22 -5.36 12.52
C LEU A 26 8.33 -4.95 11.33
N LEU A 27 7.66 -5.91 10.69
CA LEU A 27 6.75 -5.61 9.58
C LEU A 27 5.55 -4.75 10.03
N ILE A 28 5.05 -4.95 11.25
CA ILE A 28 3.99 -4.10 11.82
C ILE A 28 4.51 -2.68 12.08
N GLU A 29 5.73 -2.52 12.57
CA GLU A 29 6.37 -1.21 12.74
C GLU A 29 6.47 -0.47 11.39
N ASP A 30 6.97 -1.15 10.37
CA ASP A 30 7.11 -0.57 9.03
C ASP A 30 5.75 -0.21 8.42
N LYS A 31 4.71 -1.03 8.63
CA LYS A 31 3.34 -0.71 8.23
C LYS A 31 2.84 0.56 8.92
N MET A 32 3.02 0.67 10.24
CA MET A 32 2.59 1.87 10.98
C MET A 32 3.31 3.13 10.48
N ARG A 33 4.62 3.04 10.23
CA ARG A 33 5.39 4.15 9.66
C ARG A 33 4.86 4.56 8.29
N CYS A 34 4.52 3.58 7.45
CA CYS A 34 3.95 3.84 6.13
C CYS A 34 2.56 4.51 6.23
N GLU A 35 1.70 4.06 7.14
CA GLU A 35 0.38 4.66 7.38
C GLU A 35 0.49 6.12 7.85
N LEU A 36 1.44 6.44 8.73
CA LEU A 36 1.72 7.83 9.15
C LEU A 36 2.20 8.71 7.98
N ASN A 37 3.03 8.15 7.08
CA ASN A 37 3.46 8.86 5.87
C ASN A 37 2.29 9.13 4.93
N ILE A 38 1.39 8.15 4.75
CA ILE A 38 0.17 8.31 3.95
C ILE A 38 -0.70 9.41 4.53
N GLU A 39 -0.96 9.38 5.84
CA GLU A 39 -1.77 10.39 6.53
C GLU A 39 -1.18 11.79 6.37
N THR A 40 0.12 11.94 6.62
CA THR A 40 0.85 13.21 6.49
C THR A 40 0.78 13.73 5.05
N SER A 41 1.02 12.87 4.06
CA SER A 41 0.99 13.24 2.65
C SER A 41 -0.41 13.64 2.19
N ILE A 42 -1.45 12.88 2.57
CA ILE A 42 -2.85 13.19 2.27
C ILE A 42 -3.24 14.54 2.90
N ASN A 43 -2.91 14.76 4.17
CA ASN A 43 -3.22 16.00 4.86
C ASN A 43 -2.55 17.21 4.16
N ASN A 44 -1.28 17.09 3.80
CA ASN A 44 -0.56 18.13 3.05
C ASN A 44 -1.21 18.42 1.68
N GLY A 45 -1.63 17.38 0.95
CA GLY A 45 -2.37 17.52 -0.31
C GLY A 45 -3.70 18.26 -0.12
N CYS A 46 -4.46 17.91 0.92
CA CYS A 46 -5.72 18.56 1.27
C CYS A 46 -5.54 20.04 1.64
N ILE A 47 -4.47 20.41 2.34
CA ILE A 47 -4.15 21.82 2.64
C ILE A 47 -3.93 22.62 1.35
N HIS A 48 -3.19 22.08 0.38
CA HIS A 48 -2.99 22.74 -0.90
C HIS A 48 -4.27 22.84 -1.73
N LEU A 49 -5.14 21.83 -1.67
CA LEU A 49 -6.46 21.88 -2.29
C LEU A 49 -7.35 22.96 -1.66
N ALA A 50 -7.36 23.07 -0.33
CA ALA A 50 -8.09 24.10 0.40
C ALA A 50 -7.60 25.52 0.03
N LYS A 51 -6.28 25.74 -0.05
CA LYS A 51 -5.69 26.99 -0.53
C LYS A 51 -6.12 27.32 -1.96
N SER A 52 -6.18 26.31 -2.83
CA SER A 52 -6.65 26.48 -4.22
C SER A 52 -8.10 26.91 -4.30
N ARG A 53 -8.98 26.27 -3.50
CA ARG A 53 -10.39 26.64 -3.35
C ARG A 53 -10.58 28.06 -2.82
N TYR A 54 -9.79 28.46 -1.83
CA TYR A 54 -9.84 29.81 -1.29
C TYR A 54 -9.47 30.87 -2.34
N ILE A 55 -8.41 30.63 -3.12
CA ILE A 55 -7.93 31.56 -4.15
C ILE A 55 -8.92 31.67 -5.31
N MET A 56 -9.44 30.53 -5.79
CA MET A 56 -10.27 30.50 -7.00
C MET A 56 -11.78 30.70 -6.71
N GLY A 57 -12.20 30.67 -5.44
CA GLY A 57 -13.60 30.72 -5.04
C GLY A 57 -14.31 29.36 -5.08
N GLN A 58 -15.56 29.34 -4.61
CA GLN A 58 -16.29 28.11 -4.34
C GLN A 58 -16.72 27.33 -5.60
N ASN A 59 -16.95 28.02 -6.72
CA ASN A 59 -17.52 27.44 -7.95
C ASN A 59 -16.47 26.91 -8.95
N SER A 60 -15.19 27.13 -8.68
CA SER A 60 -14.09 26.85 -9.60
C SER A 60 -13.40 25.52 -9.32
N VAL A 61 -13.37 25.04 -8.07
CA VAL A 61 -12.75 23.76 -7.68
C VAL A 61 -13.79 22.85 -7.02
N SER A 62 -14.91 22.64 -7.70
CA SER A 62 -16.07 21.90 -7.17
C SER A 62 -16.40 20.64 -7.98
N LYS A 63 -17.29 19.80 -7.44
CA LYS A 63 -17.67 18.51 -8.03
C LYS A 63 -18.31 18.67 -9.41
N GLU A 64 -18.90 19.82 -9.70
CA GLU A 64 -19.51 20.16 -10.99
C GLU A 64 -18.47 20.29 -12.12
N ARG A 65 -17.18 20.35 -11.78
CA ARG A 65 -16.07 20.35 -12.77
C ARG A 65 -15.59 18.94 -13.11
N LEU A 66 -16.05 17.92 -12.40
CA LEU A 66 -15.63 16.55 -12.66
C LEU A 66 -16.35 16.00 -13.90
N PRO A 67 -15.68 15.15 -14.69
CA PRO A 67 -16.33 14.42 -15.77
C PRO A 67 -17.55 13.63 -15.27
N THR A 68 -18.67 13.76 -15.97
CA THR A 68 -19.89 12.95 -15.80
C THR A 68 -19.91 11.79 -16.80
N GLU A 69 -20.91 10.92 -16.71
CA GLU A 69 -21.10 9.78 -17.63
C GLU A 69 -21.18 10.16 -19.12
N SER A 70 -21.51 11.43 -19.43
CA SER A 70 -21.55 11.96 -20.79
C SER A 70 -20.19 12.46 -21.32
N SER A 71 -19.14 12.40 -20.52
CA SER A 71 -17.80 12.88 -20.89
C SER A 71 -17.08 11.89 -21.79
N ALA A 72 -16.10 12.35 -22.55
CA ALA A 72 -15.20 11.46 -23.28
C ALA A 72 -14.50 10.49 -22.31
N GLU A 73 -14.31 9.24 -22.74
CA GLU A 73 -13.54 8.25 -21.99
C GLU A 73 -12.09 8.71 -21.81
N PHE A 74 -11.53 8.45 -20.64
CA PHE A 74 -10.15 8.78 -20.32
C PHE A 74 -9.54 7.71 -19.43
N SER A 75 -8.23 7.49 -19.56
CA SER A 75 -7.49 6.58 -18.69
C SER A 75 -7.07 7.27 -17.39
N ALA A 76 -6.98 6.49 -16.30
CA ALA A 76 -6.37 6.97 -15.07
C ALA A 76 -4.88 7.26 -15.28
N SER A 77 -4.39 8.39 -14.75
CA SER A 77 -2.97 8.76 -14.86
C SER A 77 -2.03 7.82 -14.09
N VAL A 78 -2.54 7.10 -13.09
CA VAL A 78 -1.80 6.18 -12.24
C VAL A 78 -2.63 4.93 -12.07
N THR A 79 -2.09 3.79 -12.46
CA THR A 79 -2.66 2.47 -12.27
C THR A 79 -1.70 1.61 -11.46
N CYS A 80 -2.19 0.54 -10.86
CA CYS A 80 -1.37 -0.39 -10.09
C CYS A 80 -1.70 -1.81 -10.51
N ASP A 81 -0.66 -2.61 -10.72
CA ASP A 81 -0.80 -3.99 -11.15
C ASP A 81 -0.10 -4.93 -10.17
N THR A 82 -0.72 -6.07 -9.95
CA THR A 82 -0.10 -7.15 -9.18
C THR A 82 0.93 -7.85 -10.06
N ILE A 83 2.18 -7.83 -9.61
CA ILE A 83 3.31 -8.52 -10.20
C ILE A 83 3.72 -9.71 -9.32
N LEU A 84 4.23 -10.75 -9.96
CA LEU A 84 4.84 -11.90 -9.31
C LEU A 84 6.33 -11.86 -9.65
N GLU A 85 7.12 -11.19 -8.81
CA GLU A 85 8.59 -11.21 -8.89
C GLU A 85 9.11 -12.21 -7.85
N ASP A 86 9.97 -13.14 -8.24
CA ASP A 86 10.60 -14.15 -7.37
C ASP A 86 9.62 -14.98 -6.51
N ASN A 87 8.44 -15.29 -7.04
CA ASN A 87 7.31 -15.95 -6.34
C ASN A 87 6.67 -15.11 -5.21
N ILE A 88 7.05 -13.84 -5.06
CA ILE A 88 6.47 -12.92 -4.10
C ILE A 88 5.42 -12.06 -4.83
N LYS A 89 4.19 -12.06 -4.32
CA LYS A 89 3.12 -11.17 -4.80
C LYS A 89 3.42 -9.75 -4.34
N GLN A 90 3.54 -8.82 -5.29
CA GLN A 90 3.77 -7.41 -5.01
C GLN A 90 2.88 -6.55 -5.91
N LEU A 91 2.49 -5.39 -5.43
CA LEU A 91 1.81 -4.36 -6.19
C LEU A 91 2.85 -3.36 -6.69
N LYS A 92 2.79 -3.01 -7.98
CA LYS A 92 3.67 -2.02 -8.59
C LYS A 92 2.85 -0.99 -9.35
N ILE A 93 3.29 0.27 -9.26
CA ILE A 93 2.64 1.37 -9.95
C ILE A 93 3.08 1.38 -11.40
N LYS A 94 2.09 1.47 -12.29
CA LYS A 94 2.29 1.79 -13.69
C LYS A 94 1.76 3.20 -13.93
N THR A 95 2.60 4.02 -14.55
CA THR A 95 2.16 5.32 -15.05
C THR A 95 1.84 5.15 -16.52
N GLU A 96 0.57 5.28 -16.89
CA GLU A 96 0.20 5.32 -18.31
C GLU A 96 0.70 6.64 -18.91
N THR A 97 1.38 6.55 -20.06
CA THR A 97 1.90 7.69 -20.83
C THR A 97 1.30 7.75 -22.24
N GLY A 98 0.17 7.08 -22.45
CA GLY A 98 -0.54 7.03 -23.72
C GLY A 98 -1.28 8.32 -24.08
N SER A 99 -1.73 8.40 -25.33
CA SER A 99 -2.49 9.55 -25.88
C SER A 99 -3.88 9.76 -25.26
N SER A 100 -4.39 8.81 -24.47
CA SER A 100 -5.68 8.89 -23.76
C SER A 100 -5.60 9.50 -22.35
N VAL A 101 -4.39 9.88 -21.90
CA VAL A 101 -4.20 10.46 -20.57
C VAL A 101 -4.55 11.95 -20.59
N ILE A 102 -5.71 12.28 -20.03
CA ILE A 102 -6.16 13.67 -19.89
C ILE A 102 -5.51 14.28 -18.64
N ASN A 103 -4.98 15.50 -18.76
CA ASN A 103 -4.54 16.26 -17.60
C ASN A 103 -5.75 16.76 -16.80
N PRO A 104 -6.01 16.25 -15.58
CA PRO A 104 -7.21 16.60 -14.80
C PRO A 104 -7.27 18.08 -14.39
N LEU A 105 -6.13 18.78 -14.40
CA LEU A 105 -6.09 20.20 -14.06
C LEU A 105 -6.88 21.04 -15.07
N ASN A 106 -6.97 20.60 -16.32
CA ASN A 106 -7.68 21.33 -17.38
C ASN A 106 -9.19 21.41 -17.11
N TRP A 107 -9.75 20.51 -16.29
CA TRP A 107 -11.16 20.55 -15.90
C TRP A 107 -11.49 21.78 -15.03
N PHE A 108 -10.49 22.39 -14.42
CA PHE A 108 -10.62 23.55 -13.55
C PHE A 108 -10.29 24.88 -14.27
N GLY A 109 -10.07 24.84 -15.59
CA GLY A 109 -9.80 26.01 -16.44
C GLY A 109 -8.33 26.15 -16.85
N VAL A 110 -8.02 27.23 -17.58
CA VAL A 110 -6.68 27.48 -18.14
C VAL A 110 -5.71 28.06 -17.10
N LEU A 111 -6.22 28.84 -16.15
CA LEU A 111 -5.44 29.53 -15.11
C LEU A 111 -5.60 28.84 -13.76
N VAL A 112 -4.95 27.69 -13.61
CA VAL A 112 -5.00 26.90 -12.38
C VAL A 112 -3.95 27.39 -11.37
N PRO A 113 -4.27 27.56 -10.07
CA PRO A 113 -3.31 27.98 -9.07
C PRO A 113 -2.19 26.96 -8.88
N GLN A 114 -0.98 27.43 -8.59
CA GLN A 114 0.18 26.59 -8.27
C GLN A 114 -0.09 25.60 -7.12
N ASN A 115 -0.96 25.96 -6.18
CA ASN A 115 -1.35 25.07 -5.09
C ASN A 115 -2.11 23.82 -5.61
N LEU A 116 -2.89 23.92 -6.69
CA LEU A 116 -3.62 22.76 -7.22
C LEU A 116 -2.67 21.82 -7.96
N HIS A 117 -1.65 22.36 -8.63
CA HIS A 117 -0.54 21.57 -9.17
C HIS A 117 0.18 20.79 -8.07
N LYS A 118 0.56 21.47 -6.97
CA LYS A 118 1.18 20.82 -5.81
C LYS A 118 0.30 19.76 -5.20
N ALA A 119 -1.00 20.02 -5.02
CA ALA A 119 -1.94 19.03 -4.50
C ALA A 119 -1.99 17.78 -5.39
N LYS A 120 -2.09 17.96 -6.71
CA LYS A 120 -2.05 16.85 -7.68
C LYS A 120 -0.78 16.00 -7.54
N ASP A 121 0.38 16.64 -7.47
CA ASP A 121 1.66 15.93 -7.38
C ASP A 121 1.83 15.22 -6.02
N ILE A 122 1.37 15.84 -4.92
CA ILE A 122 1.33 15.21 -3.60
C ILE A 122 0.43 13.98 -3.62
N PHE A 123 -0.80 14.08 -4.14
CA PHE A 123 -1.70 12.93 -4.21
C PHE A 123 -1.17 11.82 -5.13
N LYS A 124 -0.52 12.18 -6.23
CA LYS A 124 0.17 11.21 -7.10
C LYS A 124 1.23 10.43 -6.30
N ASN A 125 2.03 11.13 -5.51
CA ASN A 125 3.05 10.50 -4.67
C ASN A 125 2.44 9.71 -3.50
N SER A 126 1.31 10.14 -2.93
CA SER A 126 0.60 9.39 -1.88
C SER A 126 0.21 7.99 -2.33
N VAL A 127 -0.11 7.79 -3.62
CA VAL A 127 -0.38 6.46 -4.17
C VAL A 127 0.85 5.55 -4.06
N ASN A 128 2.07 6.07 -4.24
CA ASN A 128 3.29 5.29 -4.03
C ASN A 128 3.38 4.74 -2.60
N TYR A 129 3.15 5.59 -1.60
CA TYR A 129 3.15 5.14 -0.20
C TYR A 129 2.04 4.12 0.08
N VAL A 130 0.85 4.29 -0.50
CA VAL A 130 -0.24 3.31 -0.36
C VAL A 130 0.18 1.95 -0.93
N VAL A 131 0.81 1.93 -2.10
CA VAL A 131 1.29 0.69 -2.72
C VAL A 131 2.38 0.01 -1.89
N GLU A 132 3.32 0.78 -1.35
CA GLU A 132 4.32 0.28 -0.41
C GLU A 132 3.67 -0.33 0.84
N CYS A 133 2.66 0.35 1.41
CA CYS A 133 1.92 -0.16 2.58
C CYS A 133 1.22 -1.49 2.27
N VAL A 134 0.58 -1.61 1.11
CA VAL A 134 -0.07 -2.85 0.67
C VAL A 134 0.96 -3.98 0.52
N ASN A 135 2.15 -3.69 0.00
CA ASN A 135 3.22 -4.69 -0.11
C ASN A 135 3.70 -5.19 1.25
N ILE A 136 3.83 -4.29 2.24
CA ILE A 136 4.14 -4.69 3.63
C ILE A 136 3.00 -5.53 4.21
N GLN A 137 1.74 -5.18 3.96
CA GLN A 137 0.58 -5.96 4.40
C GLN A 137 0.57 -7.37 3.80
N LEU A 138 0.93 -7.53 2.53
CA LEU A 138 1.07 -8.84 1.91
C LEU A 138 2.14 -9.70 2.62
N GLN A 139 3.28 -9.11 2.96
CA GLN A 139 4.34 -9.80 3.72
C GLN A 139 3.90 -10.17 5.14
N ILE A 140 3.12 -9.32 5.81
CA ILE A 140 2.52 -9.60 7.11
C ILE A 140 1.62 -10.84 7.02
N ILE A 141 0.73 -10.88 6.02
CA ILE A 141 -0.21 -11.99 5.83
C ILE A 141 0.56 -13.29 5.56
N GLU A 142 1.58 -13.25 4.71
CA GLU A 142 2.44 -14.41 4.45
C GLU A 142 3.14 -14.90 5.72
N ASN A 143 3.70 -13.98 6.51
CA ASN A 143 4.38 -14.32 7.74
C ASN A 143 3.43 -14.92 8.80
N ILE A 144 2.20 -14.40 8.90
CA ILE A 144 1.14 -14.99 9.74
C ILE A 144 0.84 -16.44 9.30
N ASN A 145 0.69 -16.67 7.99
CA ASN A 145 0.44 -18.02 7.47
C ASN A 145 1.59 -18.99 7.82
N ASN A 146 2.84 -18.53 7.72
CA ASN A 146 4.02 -19.32 8.08
C ASN A 146 4.05 -19.64 9.59
N ILE A 147 3.75 -18.66 10.44
CA ILE A 147 3.62 -18.84 11.89
C ILE A 147 2.54 -19.88 12.21
N GLU A 148 1.37 -19.81 11.57
CA GLU A 148 0.30 -20.77 11.76
C GLU A 148 0.69 -22.19 11.32
N ALA A 149 1.38 -22.32 10.18
CA ALA A 149 1.87 -23.60 9.68
C ALA A 149 2.86 -24.24 10.67
N LEU A 150 3.82 -23.47 11.20
CA LEU A 150 4.77 -23.97 12.20
C LEU A 150 4.10 -24.32 13.53
N LYS A 151 3.10 -23.54 13.97
CA LYS A 151 2.30 -23.88 15.16
C LYS A 151 1.56 -25.21 14.99
N LYS A 152 0.96 -25.45 13.82
CA LYS A 152 0.33 -26.74 13.48
C LYS A 152 1.36 -27.88 13.52
N TYR A 153 2.53 -27.67 12.92
CA TYR A 153 3.61 -28.65 12.92
C TYR A 153 4.12 -28.97 14.33
N LYS A 154 4.34 -27.96 15.17
CA LYS A 154 4.71 -28.11 16.59
C LYS A 154 3.69 -28.97 17.35
N ASN A 155 2.40 -28.71 17.16
CA ASN A 155 1.33 -29.51 17.78
C ASN A 155 1.35 -30.97 17.32
N ILE A 156 1.66 -31.25 16.05
CA ILE A 156 1.79 -32.62 15.54
C ILE A 156 2.97 -33.34 16.21
N ILE A 157 4.11 -32.68 16.39
CA ILE A 157 5.26 -33.25 17.11
C ILE A 157 4.89 -33.54 18.57
N LEU A 158 4.18 -32.61 19.21
CA LEU A 158 3.75 -32.73 20.60
C LEU A 158 2.77 -33.90 20.78
N ASN A 159 1.73 -34.00 19.95
CA ASN A 159 0.70 -35.04 20.03
C ASN A 159 1.23 -36.44 19.68
N ARG A 160 2.33 -36.56 18.92
CA ARG A 160 3.06 -37.82 18.73
C ARG A 160 3.89 -38.25 19.97
N SER A 161 3.78 -37.53 21.09
CA SER A 161 4.52 -37.77 22.34
C SER A 161 3.64 -38.30 23.48
N THR A 162 2.32 -38.22 23.32
CA THR A 162 1.28 -38.84 24.16
C THR A 162 0.77 -40.11 23.51
#